data_AF-A0A6G2JNQ0-F1
#
_entry.id   AF-A0A6G2JNQ0-F1
#
_cell.length_a   1.000
_cell.length_b   1.000
_cell.length_c   1.000
_cell.angle_alpha   90.00
_cell.angle_beta   90.00
_cell.angle_gamma   90.00
#
_symmetry.space_group_name_H-M   'P 1'
#
loop_
_entity.id
_entity.type
_entity.pdbx_description
1 polymer ?
#
loop_
_entity_poly.entity_id
_entity_poly.type
_entity_poly.pdbx_seq_one_letter_code
_entity_poly.pdbx_strand_id
1 'polypeptide(L)'
;MRRALPLPWLSARALPLAWLSAAWLVLAPPGDLKAFEPATPHLDAFLAGLEQREPQPVPRGLRAFAGDSTALRLNAADLIDMFTAAEQDTLTLLRVNVVLARWIAERNVPLYADGEAIDEALTKGFSLGLTFPLHHVAYLFFSPDAARSGDFLVHIRALYDMNYTFRFDRDILNADVIVHGAETAYTDDGGPRTSYLVKLALHDELEWARYTDFEGLSGRKRGVAGFFQRVFFFIPKTLDGLELWDGHLKIKAFVDQNIEDFERLERYHVRR
;
A
#
# COMPACT_ATOMS: atom_id res chain seq x y z
N MET A 1 -65.61 -23.89 39.90
CA MET A 1 -64.26 -24.08 40.48
C MET A 1 -63.22 -23.55 39.50
N ARG A 2 -62.44 -22.56 39.95
CA ARG A 2 -61.06 -22.18 39.59
C ARG A 2 -60.56 -22.25 38.11
N ARG A 3 -60.26 -21.03 37.61
CA ARG A 3 -58.98 -20.53 37.05
C ARG A 3 -58.58 -20.80 35.58
N ALA A 4 -58.46 -19.65 34.89
CA ALA A 4 -57.25 -19.11 34.23
C ALA A 4 -56.88 -19.55 32.79
N LEU A 5 -56.91 -18.56 31.88
CA LEU A 5 -56.02 -18.36 30.72
C LEU A 5 -54.54 -18.34 31.17
N PRO A 6 -53.52 -18.66 30.32
CA PRO A 6 -53.16 -17.82 29.16
C PRO A 6 -52.49 -18.49 27.94
N LEU A 7 -52.48 -17.77 26.80
CA LEU A 7 -51.50 -17.91 25.72
C LEU A 7 -50.09 -17.60 26.26
N PRO A 8 -49.01 -18.26 25.76
CA PRO A 8 -48.03 -17.49 24.98
C PRO A 8 -47.17 -18.25 23.92
N TRP A 9 -46.92 -17.54 22.80
CA TRP A 9 -45.60 -17.26 22.19
C TRP A 9 -44.92 -18.25 21.20
N LEU A 10 -44.62 -17.69 20.02
CA LEU A 10 -43.34 -17.69 19.29
C LEU A 10 -42.42 -18.91 19.44
N SER A 11 -42.33 -19.72 18.38
CA SER A 11 -41.06 -20.31 17.95
C SER A 11 -41.06 -20.57 16.44
N ALA A 12 -40.91 -19.49 15.67
CA ALA A 12 -40.33 -19.60 14.34
C ALA A 12 -38.85 -19.97 14.51
N ARG A 13 -38.53 -21.26 14.41
CA ARG A 13 -37.15 -21.75 14.39
C ARG A 13 -36.84 -22.34 13.02
N ALA A 14 -35.92 -21.64 12.36
CA ALA A 14 -34.87 -22.15 11.49
C ALA A 14 -35.29 -23.01 10.29
N LEU A 15 -35.49 -22.33 9.16
CA LEU A 15 -35.14 -22.87 7.85
C LEU A 15 -33.61 -23.10 7.81
N PRO A 16 -33.12 -24.28 7.44
CA PRO A 16 -31.71 -24.47 7.17
C PRO A 16 -31.38 -23.83 5.82
N LEU A 17 -30.69 -22.70 5.86
CA LEU A 17 -29.90 -22.13 4.74
C LEU A 17 -28.73 -23.08 4.42
N ALA A 18 -29.05 -24.29 3.95
CA ALA A 18 -28.30 -24.86 2.84
C ALA A 18 -28.69 -24.02 1.61
N TRP A 19 -27.82 -23.89 0.60
CA TRP A 19 -27.91 -22.97 -0.55
C TRP A 19 -27.23 -21.61 -0.30
N LEU A 20 -25.89 -21.58 -0.44
CA LEU A 20 -25.10 -20.56 -1.17
C LEU A 20 -23.60 -20.75 -0.90
N SER A 21 -23.05 -21.93 -1.25
CA SER A 21 -21.58 -22.13 -1.27
C SER A 21 -21.11 -22.95 -2.47
N ALA A 22 -21.93 -23.06 -3.52
CA ALA A 22 -21.59 -23.75 -4.77
C ALA A 22 -21.77 -22.78 -5.95
N ALA A 23 -20.67 -22.07 -6.27
CA ALA A 23 -20.40 -21.11 -7.35
C ALA A 23 -19.67 -19.95 -6.63
N TRP A 24 -18.35 -19.86 -6.63
CA TRP A 24 -17.50 -19.52 -7.76
C TRP A 24 -16.16 -20.26 -7.66
N LEU A 25 -16.07 -21.43 -8.29
CA LEU A 25 -14.80 -22.00 -8.72
C LEU A 25 -14.69 -21.65 -10.21
N VAL A 26 -14.22 -20.44 -10.53
CA VAL A 26 -13.80 -20.15 -11.90
C VAL A 26 -12.46 -20.83 -12.07
N LEU A 27 -12.50 -21.99 -12.71
CA LEU A 27 -11.35 -22.59 -13.36
C LEU A 27 -10.88 -21.60 -14.43
N ALA A 28 -9.87 -20.79 -14.11
CA ALA A 28 -9.07 -20.17 -15.15
C ALA A 28 -8.45 -21.30 -15.98
N PRO A 29 -8.50 -21.24 -17.33
CA PRO A 29 -7.86 -22.26 -18.14
C PRO A 29 -6.34 -22.22 -17.89
N PRO A 30 -5.63 -23.36 -17.92
CA PRO A 30 -4.18 -23.37 -17.92
C PRO A 30 -3.70 -22.95 -19.32
N GLY A 31 -3.84 -21.66 -19.62
CA GLY A 31 -3.07 -21.02 -20.68
C GLY A 31 -1.72 -20.61 -20.12
N ASP A 32 -0.69 -20.58 -20.96
CA ASP A 32 0.56 -19.87 -20.68
C ASP A 32 0.24 -18.39 -20.37
N LEU A 33 -0.12 -18.10 -19.12
CA LEU A 33 -0.20 -16.76 -18.60
C LEU A 33 1.25 -16.32 -18.39
N LYS A 34 1.86 -15.74 -19.41
CA LYS A 34 3.03 -14.89 -19.14
C LYS A 34 2.55 -13.80 -18.21
N ALA A 35 3.16 -13.73 -17.01
CA ALA A 35 2.91 -12.65 -16.08
C ALA A 35 2.95 -11.30 -16.82
N PHE A 36 1.94 -10.46 -16.60
CA PHE A 36 1.97 -9.09 -17.08
C PHE A 36 3.20 -8.35 -16.51
N GLU A 37 4.22 -8.19 -17.35
CA GLU A 37 5.36 -7.32 -17.08
C GLU A 37 5.32 -6.16 -18.08
N PRO A 38 4.95 -4.95 -17.63
CA PRO A 38 4.98 -3.78 -18.51
C PRO A 38 6.43 -3.45 -18.88
N ALA A 39 6.64 -2.87 -20.06
CA ALA A 39 7.95 -2.35 -20.43
C ALA A 39 8.29 -1.13 -19.57
N THR A 40 9.51 -1.08 -19.02
CA THR A 40 9.95 -0.03 -18.10
C THR A 40 11.18 0.76 -18.57
N PRO A 41 11.36 1.07 -19.88
CA PRO A 41 12.61 1.65 -20.36
C PRO A 41 12.97 3.00 -19.73
N HIS A 42 11.99 3.85 -19.41
CA HIS A 42 12.27 5.15 -18.78
C HIS A 42 12.57 4.98 -17.30
N LEU A 43 11.84 4.07 -16.62
CA LEU A 43 12.12 3.76 -15.22
C LEU A 43 13.48 3.06 -15.06
N ASP A 44 13.86 2.18 -15.98
CA ASP A 44 15.18 1.52 -16.02
C ASP A 44 16.30 2.57 -16.20
N ALA A 45 16.08 3.58 -17.04
CA ALA A 45 17.02 4.68 -17.22
C ALA A 45 17.17 5.52 -15.94
N PHE A 46 16.07 5.79 -15.23
CA PHE A 46 16.10 6.44 -13.92
C PHE A 46 16.90 5.60 -12.90
N LEU A 47 16.65 4.29 -12.82
CA LEU A 47 17.36 3.38 -11.93
C LEU A 47 18.85 3.30 -12.23
N ALA A 48 19.23 3.26 -13.51
CA ALA A 48 20.64 3.33 -13.93
C ALA A 48 21.32 4.64 -13.49
N GLY A 49 20.58 5.76 -13.43
CA GLY A 49 21.05 7.01 -12.88
C GLY A 49 21.32 6.92 -11.36
N LEU A 50 20.46 6.23 -10.62
CA LEU A 50 20.66 6.01 -9.18
C LEU A 50 21.90 5.17 -8.86
N GLU A 51 22.28 4.24 -9.74
CA GLU A 51 23.47 3.40 -9.55
C GLU A 51 24.78 4.19 -9.49
N GLN A 52 24.82 5.37 -10.12
CA GLN A 52 26.00 6.23 -10.14
C GLN A 52 26.17 7.05 -8.86
N ARG A 53 25.23 6.95 -7.91
CA ARG A 53 25.21 7.76 -6.69
C ARG A 53 25.84 6.99 -5.54
N GLU A 54 26.63 7.70 -4.74
CA GLU A 54 27.18 7.14 -3.51
C GLU A 54 26.12 7.16 -2.39
N PRO A 55 25.85 6.01 -1.73
CA PRO A 55 25.01 5.95 -0.54
C PRO A 55 25.59 6.80 0.59
N GLN A 56 24.72 7.50 1.30
CA GLN A 56 25.10 8.41 2.39
C GLN A 56 24.65 7.85 3.74
N PRO A 57 25.30 8.19 4.86
CA PRO A 57 24.84 7.80 6.18
C PRO A 57 23.41 8.30 6.43
N VAL A 58 22.53 7.42 6.89
CA VAL A 58 21.18 7.83 7.29
C VAL A 58 21.25 8.81 8.48
N PRO A 59 20.44 9.87 8.52
CA PRO A 59 20.36 10.80 9.65
C PRO A 59 20.23 10.06 10.98
N ARG A 60 20.96 10.53 12.02
CA ARG A 60 21.09 9.81 13.30
C ARG A 60 19.74 9.45 13.93
N GLY A 61 18.75 10.34 13.89
CA GLY A 61 17.42 10.07 14.42
C GLY A 61 16.67 8.95 13.71
N LEU A 62 17.00 8.68 12.46
CA LEU A 62 16.27 7.73 11.62
C LEU A 62 16.88 6.33 11.63
N ARG A 63 18.04 6.17 12.28
CA ARG A 63 18.73 4.88 12.42
C ARG A 63 17.91 3.83 13.16
N ALA A 64 17.01 4.25 14.05
CA ALA A 64 16.06 3.33 14.70
C ALA A 64 15.12 2.63 13.70
N PHE A 65 14.95 3.18 12.49
CA PHE A 65 14.03 2.67 11.46
C PHE A 65 14.77 2.11 10.23
N ALA A 66 15.95 2.64 9.91
CA ALA A 66 16.76 2.25 8.76
C ALA A 66 18.06 1.51 9.13
N GLY A 67 18.34 1.33 10.42
CA GLY A 67 19.60 0.77 10.94
C GLY A 67 20.78 1.75 10.86
N ASP A 68 21.98 1.28 11.20
CA ASP A 68 23.25 2.02 11.01
C ASP A 68 23.76 1.97 9.56
N SER A 69 22.85 1.80 8.59
CA SER A 69 23.19 1.63 7.18
C SER A 69 23.49 2.96 6.49
N THR A 70 24.18 2.87 5.35
CA THR A 70 24.14 3.92 4.33
C THR A 70 22.93 3.69 3.43
N ALA A 71 22.35 4.76 2.90
CA ALA A 71 21.18 4.72 2.04
C ALA A 71 21.28 5.76 0.92
N LEU A 72 20.57 5.51 -0.17
CA LEU A 72 20.36 6.51 -1.20
C LEU A 72 19.22 7.45 -0.79
N ARG A 73 19.50 8.75 -0.79
CA ARG A 73 18.51 9.80 -0.54
C ARG A 73 17.93 10.27 -1.87
N LEU A 74 16.62 10.13 -2.05
CA LEU A 74 15.89 10.76 -3.13
C LEU A 74 15.53 12.19 -2.74
N ASN A 75 15.90 13.14 -3.58
CA ASN A 75 15.46 14.53 -3.51
C ASN A 75 14.21 14.74 -4.38
N ALA A 76 13.67 15.96 -4.39
CA ALA A 76 12.48 16.29 -5.16
C ALA A 76 12.65 16.04 -6.67
N ALA A 77 13.82 16.35 -7.23
CA ALA A 77 14.11 16.12 -8.65
C ALA A 77 14.11 14.61 -8.98
N ASP A 78 14.70 13.78 -8.12
CA ASP A 78 14.68 12.32 -8.30
C ASP A 78 13.25 11.77 -8.30
N LEU A 79 12.39 12.27 -7.39
CA LEU A 79 10.99 11.85 -7.33
C LEU A 79 10.21 12.32 -8.56
N ILE A 80 10.46 13.54 -9.04
CA ILE A 80 9.86 14.07 -10.27
C ILE A 80 10.29 13.25 -11.48
N ASP A 81 11.56 12.87 -11.57
CA ASP A 81 12.10 12.04 -12.65
C ASP A 81 11.48 10.64 -12.61
N MET A 82 11.37 10.03 -11.42
CA MET A 82 10.68 8.75 -11.23
C MET A 82 9.21 8.82 -11.64
N PHE A 83 8.46 9.86 -11.26
CA PHE A 83 7.06 10.02 -11.65
C PHE A 83 6.90 10.29 -13.14
N THR A 84 7.83 11.04 -13.76
CA THR A 84 7.85 11.29 -15.20
C THR A 84 8.13 9.99 -15.96
N ALA A 85 9.10 9.19 -15.51
CA ALA A 85 9.38 7.89 -16.08
C ALA A 85 8.17 6.95 -15.97
N ALA A 86 7.51 6.93 -14.81
CA ALA A 86 6.31 6.14 -14.59
C ALA A 86 5.15 6.57 -15.51
N GLU A 87 4.96 7.86 -15.74
CA GLU A 87 3.98 8.39 -16.70
C GLU A 87 4.31 7.94 -18.13
N GLN A 88 5.56 8.06 -18.55
CA GLN A 88 6.02 7.67 -19.89
C GLN A 88 5.89 6.17 -20.15
N ASP A 89 6.16 5.35 -19.13
CA ASP A 89 6.00 3.90 -19.16
C ASP A 89 4.55 3.46 -18.88
N THR A 90 3.62 4.40 -18.65
CA THR A 90 2.19 4.13 -18.39
C THR A 90 2.00 3.18 -17.19
N LEU A 91 2.74 3.43 -16.11
CA LEU A 91 2.78 2.57 -14.92
C LEU A 91 1.88 3.10 -13.79
N THR A 92 1.36 2.16 -13.00
CA THR A 92 0.78 2.49 -11.69
C THR A 92 1.90 2.70 -10.68
N LEU A 93 1.69 3.55 -9.67
CA LEU A 93 2.72 3.78 -8.65
C LEU A 93 2.98 2.52 -7.78
N LEU A 94 2.00 1.61 -7.66
CA LEU A 94 2.25 0.29 -7.08
C LEU A 94 3.28 -0.50 -7.91
N ARG A 95 3.13 -0.56 -9.24
CA ARG A 95 4.12 -1.23 -10.10
C ARG A 95 5.50 -0.60 -10.00
N VAL A 96 5.59 0.73 -9.97
CA VAL A 96 6.86 1.44 -9.77
C VAL A 96 7.53 1.00 -8.46
N ASN A 97 6.78 0.87 -7.37
CA ASN A 97 7.31 0.39 -6.09
C ASN A 97 7.83 -1.06 -6.19
N VAL A 98 7.21 -1.94 -6.98
CA VAL A 98 7.70 -3.31 -7.22
C VAL A 98 9.05 -3.28 -7.92
N VAL A 99 9.15 -2.54 -9.03
CA VAL A 99 10.39 -2.44 -9.81
C VAL A 99 11.51 -1.83 -8.97
N LEU A 100 11.21 -0.75 -8.23
CA LEU A 100 12.15 -0.12 -7.32
C LEU A 100 12.59 -1.08 -6.20
N ALA A 101 11.67 -1.84 -5.60
CA ALA A 101 11.98 -2.79 -4.56
C ALA A 101 12.86 -3.94 -5.05
N ARG A 102 12.64 -4.45 -6.27
CA ARG A 102 13.53 -5.45 -6.90
C ARG A 102 14.94 -4.88 -7.01
N TRP A 103 15.07 -3.68 -7.56
CA TRP A 103 16.36 -3.00 -7.72
C TRP A 103 17.09 -2.80 -6.39
N ILE A 104 16.37 -2.39 -5.34
CA ILE A 104 16.87 -2.21 -3.97
C ILE A 104 17.33 -3.55 -3.37
N ALA A 105 16.52 -4.61 -3.51
CA ALA A 105 16.81 -5.92 -2.96
C ALA A 105 18.06 -6.55 -3.60
N GLU A 106 18.17 -6.46 -4.93
CA GLU A 106 19.33 -6.95 -5.68
C GLU A 106 20.65 -6.29 -5.27
N ARG A 107 20.62 -4.98 -5.04
CA ARG A 107 21.81 -4.19 -4.67
C ARG A 107 22.05 -4.18 -3.17
N ASN A 108 21.05 -4.56 -2.39
CA ASN A 108 21.03 -4.47 -0.93
C ASN A 108 21.38 -3.05 -0.43
N VAL A 109 20.87 -2.02 -1.12
CA VAL A 109 21.09 -0.61 -0.78
C VAL A 109 19.74 0.02 -0.40
N PRO A 110 19.52 0.39 0.87
CA PRO A 110 18.32 1.09 1.29
C PRO A 110 18.15 2.41 0.56
N LEU A 111 16.90 2.84 0.45
CA LEU A 111 16.52 4.11 -0.17
C LEU A 111 15.56 4.86 0.74
N TYR A 112 15.67 6.18 0.79
CA TYR A 112 14.73 7.01 1.52
C TYR A 112 14.47 8.35 0.83
N ALA A 113 13.32 8.94 1.14
CA ALA A 113 12.93 10.28 0.74
C ALA A 113 12.40 11.06 1.94
N ASP A 114 12.73 12.34 2.01
CA ASP A 114 12.21 13.24 3.04
C ASP A 114 10.84 13.78 2.63
N GLY A 115 10.02 14.10 3.63
CA GLY A 115 8.70 14.68 3.45
C GLY A 115 8.67 15.92 2.58
N GLU A 116 9.63 16.82 2.80
CA GLU A 116 9.76 18.07 2.02
C GLU A 116 10.00 17.78 0.52
N ALA A 117 10.83 16.78 0.22
CA ALA A 117 11.09 16.37 -1.17
C ALA A 117 9.84 15.75 -1.81
N ILE A 118 9.09 14.95 -1.05
CA ILE A 118 7.82 14.35 -1.49
C ILE A 118 6.80 15.44 -1.77
N ASP A 119 6.58 16.37 -0.83
CA ASP A 119 5.65 17.48 -0.98
C ASP A 119 6.02 18.35 -2.19
N GLU A 120 7.31 18.69 -2.38
CA GLU A 120 7.75 19.45 -3.54
C GLU A 120 7.46 18.71 -4.86
N ALA A 121 7.73 17.41 -4.93
CA ALA A 121 7.43 16.61 -6.13
C ALA A 121 5.93 16.54 -6.42
N LEU A 122 5.08 16.39 -5.39
CA LEU A 122 3.63 16.36 -5.53
C LEU A 122 3.06 17.70 -6.04
N THR A 123 3.68 18.83 -5.71
CA THR A 123 3.24 20.16 -6.21
C THR A 123 3.44 20.33 -7.73
N LYS A 124 4.14 19.42 -8.42
CA LYS A 124 4.32 19.46 -9.88
C LYS A 124 3.11 18.96 -10.68
N GLY A 125 2.00 18.65 -10.01
CA GLY A 125 0.71 18.37 -10.66
C GLY A 125 0.50 16.92 -11.05
N PHE A 126 1.31 15.98 -10.54
CA PHE A 126 1.08 14.56 -10.81
C PHE A 126 -0.17 14.03 -10.11
N SER A 127 -0.98 13.28 -10.85
CA SER A 127 -2.00 12.37 -10.33
C SER A 127 -1.38 10.97 -10.23
N LEU A 128 -1.31 10.43 -9.02
CA LEU A 128 -0.59 9.18 -8.73
C LEU A 128 -1.50 7.94 -8.68
N GLY A 129 -2.75 8.06 -9.11
CA GLY A 129 -3.73 6.97 -9.09
C GLY A 129 -3.94 6.37 -7.70
N LEU A 130 -3.88 5.04 -7.61
CA LEU A 130 -3.92 4.32 -6.33
C LEU A 130 -2.49 4.12 -5.81
N THR A 131 -2.19 4.68 -4.64
CA THR A 131 -0.86 4.62 -4.00
C THR A 131 -0.97 4.64 -2.47
N PHE A 132 0.14 4.55 -1.74
CA PHE A 132 0.15 4.85 -0.31
C PHE A 132 -0.09 6.35 -0.07
N PRO A 133 -0.75 6.76 1.05
CA PRO A 133 -0.94 8.17 1.34
C PRO A 133 0.42 8.89 1.47
N LEU A 134 0.72 9.83 0.57
CA LEU A 134 2.01 10.55 0.59
C LEU A 134 1.95 11.90 1.30
N HIS A 135 0.78 12.32 1.78
CA HIS A 135 0.63 13.60 2.48
C HIS A 135 1.08 13.46 3.93
N HIS A 136 1.67 14.53 4.49
CA HIS A 136 2.15 14.56 5.88
C HIS A 136 3.20 13.49 6.19
N VAL A 137 3.88 12.97 5.17
CA VAL A 137 5.02 12.06 5.37
C VAL A 137 6.19 12.92 5.82
N ALA A 138 6.81 12.58 6.94
CA ALA A 138 8.09 13.13 7.36
C ALA A 138 9.25 12.42 6.64
N TYR A 139 9.15 11.09 6.53
CA TYR A 139 10.13 10.26 5.82
C TYR A 139 9.48 9.00 5.26
N LEU A 140 9.92 8.57 4.09
CA LEU A 140 9.58 7.29 3.46
C LEU A 140 10.86 6.48 3.24
N PHE A 141 10.86 5.20 3.62
CA PHE A 141 12.00 4.30 3.54
C PHE A 141 11.63 3.02 2.83
N PHE A 142 12.57 2.53 2.03
CA PHE A 142 12.61 1.20 1.45
C PHE A 142 13.89 0.54 1.95
N SER A 143 13.76 -0.51 2.75
CA SER A 143 14.90 -1.19 3.37
C SER A 143 14.90 -2.67 2.98
N PRO A 144 15.92 -3.16 2.28
CA PRO A 144 16.10 -4.59 2.08
C PRO A 144 16.40 -5.26 3.43
N ASP A 145 16.17 -6.56 3.50
CA ASP A 145 16.54 -7.38 4.66
C ASP A 145 17.23 -8.65 4.15
N ALA A 146 18.55 -8.61 4.12
CA ALA A 146 19.38 -9.72 3.64
C ALA A 146 19.23 -11.00 4.48
N ALA A 147 18.65 -10.92 5.69
CA ALA A 147 18.36 -12.10 6.51
C ALA A 147 17.06 -12.81 6.09
N ARG A 148 16.18 -12.14 5.35
CA ARG A 148 14.99 -12.75 4.78
C ARG A 148 15.33 -13.37 3.42
N SER A 149 15.07 -14.67 3.28
CA SER A 149 15.23 -15.41 2.02
C SER A 149 13.88 -15.60 1.33
N GLY A 150 13.89 -15.79 0.01
CA GLY A 150 12.69 -16.16 -0.76
C GLY A 150 12.18 -15.01 -1.61
N ASP A 151 10.88 -14.76 -1.52
CA ASP A 151 10.13 -13.75 -2.29
C ASP A 151 10.20 -12.34 -1.71
N PHE A 152 10.74 -12.17 -0.49
CA PHE A 152 10.81 -10.88 0.17
C PHE A 152 11.77 -9.93 -0.57
N LEU A 153 11.30 -8.71 -0.86
CA LEU A 153 12.13 -7.65 -1.43
C LEU A 153 12.57 -6.65 -0.37
N VAL A 154 11.61 -5.91 0.20
CA VAL A 154 11.89 -4.77 1.09
C VAL A 154 10.81 -4.57 2.14
N HIS A 155 11.21 -3.97 3.25
CA HIS A 155 10.31 -3.27 4.14
C HIS A 155 10.08 -1.85 3.63
N ILE A 156 8.82 -1.45 3.55
CA ILE A 156 8.43 -0.07 3.30
C ILE A 156 7.96 0.53 4.62
N ARG A 157 8.58 1.64 5.03
CA ARG A 157 8.26 2.33 6.28
C ARG A 157 8.00 3.80 6.00
N ALA A 158 6.93 4.35 6.57
CA ALA A 158 6.64 5.76 6.48
C ALA A 158 6.46 6.34 7.89
N LEU A 159 7.15 7.44 8.18
CA LEU A 159 6.91 8.26 9.36
C LEU A 159 5.97 9.38 8.94
N TYR A 160 4.81 9.48 9.57
CA TYR A 160 3.87 10.58 9.32
C TYR A 160 3.91 11.61 10.45
N ASP A 161 3.82 12.90 10.14
CA ASP A 161 3.76 13.97 11.15
C ASP A 161 2.46 13.94 11.95
N MET A 162 1.40 13.35 11.39
CA MET A 162 0.10 13.26 12.04
C MET A 162 -0.68 12.01 11.65
N ASN A 163 -1.58 11.59 12.53
CA ASN A 163 -2.65 10.68 12.17
C ASN A 163 -3.73 11.43 11.38
N TYR A 164 -4.16 10.87 10.26
CA TYR A 164 -5.15 11.53 9.41
C TYR A 164 -5.95 10.52 8.58
N THR A 165 -6.99 11.02 7.91
CA THR A 165 -7.78 10.22 6.97
C THR A 165 -7.51 10.72 5.56
N PHE A 166 -6.80 9.92 4.77
CA PHE A 166 -6.63 10.13 3.35
C PHE A 166 -7.87 9.69 2.57
N ARG A 167 -8.21 10.46 1.54
CA ARG A 167 -9.40 10.24 0.72
C ARG A 167 -8.99 10.22 -0.74
N PHE A 168 -9.03 9.04 -1.34
CA PHE A 168 -8.99 8.91 -2.80
C PHE A 168 -10.24 9.51 -3.42
N ASP A 169 -10.14 9.91 -4.69
CA ASP A 169 -11.30 10.13 -5.51
C ASP A 169 -12.15 8.86 -5.60
N ARG A 170 -13.48 9.02 -5.70
CA ARG A 170 -14.43 7.89 -5.57
C ARG A 170 -14.28 6.85 -6.69
N ASP A 171 -13.82 7.29 -7.85
CA ASP A 171 -13.50 6.50 -9.03
C ASP A 171 -12.18 5.73 -8.89
N ILE A 172 -11.26 6.20 -8.05
CA ILE A 172 -10.02 5.49 -7.70
C ILE A 172 -10.29 4.43 -6.63
N LEU A 173 -10.78 4.86 -5.47
CA LEU A 173 -11.10 3.95 -4.36
C LEU A 173 -12.30 4.48 -3.58
N ASN A 174 -13.34 3.65 -3.48
CA ASN A 174 -14.52 3.95 -2.68
C ASN A 174 -14.32 3.63 -1.18
N ALA A 175 -13.19 4.06 -0.63
CA ALA A 175 -12.84 3.93 0.76
C ALA A 175 -11.99 5.14 1.21
N ASP A 176 -12.07 5.44 2.49
CA ASP A 176 -11.13 6.29 3.19
C ASP A 176 -9.98 5.41 3.70
N VAL A 177 -8.75 5.88 3.59
CA VAL A 177 -7.58 5.26 4.22
C VAL A 177 -7.22 6.07 5.46
N ILE A 178 -7.18 5.42 6.61
CA ILE A 178 -6.85 6.05 7.89
C ILE A 178 -5.39 5.71 8.19
N VAL A 179 -4.57 6.75 8.35
CA VAL A 179 -3.20 6.68 8.85
C VAL A 179 -3.27 6.83 10.37
N HIS A 180 -2.86 5.78 11.08
CA HIS A 180 -2.91 5.70 12.54
C HIS A 180 -1.71 4.91 13.10
N GLY A 181 -0.52 5.21 12.60
CA GLY A 181 0.73 4.56 13.00
C GLY A 181 0.99 4.62 14.51
N ALA A 182 1.87 3.75 14.99
CA ALA A 182 2.34 3.84 16.37
C ALA A 182 3.13 5.13 16.57
N GLU A 183 2.83 5.87 17.64
CA GLU A 183 3.58 7.07 18.00
C GLU A 183 5.05 6.69 18.23
N THR A 184 5.95 7.51 17.70
CA THR A 184 7.37 7.23 17.64
C THR A 184 8.12 8.55 17.72
N ALA A 185 9.05 8.64 18.68
CA ALA A 185 9.92 9.79 18.83
C ALA A 185 11.26 9.55 18.14
N TYR A 186 11.78 10.58 17.48
CA TYR A 186 13.14 10.59 16.93
C TYR A 186 13.72 12.01 16.98
N THR A 187 14.99 12.16 16.61
CA THR A 187 15.68 13.47 16.58
C THR A 187 16.27 13.73 15.22
N ASP A 188 15.75 14.72 14.50
CA ASP A 188 16.35 15.21 13.25
C ASP A 188 17.21 16.45 13.51
N ASP A 189 17.75 17.05 12.45
CA ASP A 189 18.58 18.26 12.52
C ASP A 189 17.83 19.47 13.12
N GLY A 190 16.49 19.45 13.12
CA GLY A 190 15.63 20.45 13.73
C GLY A 190 15.25 20.17 15.20
N GLY A 191 15.65 19.02 15.74
CA GLY A 191 15.45 18.63 17.13
C GLY A 191 14.50 17.44 17.31
N PRO A 192 13.94 17.26 18.53
CA PRO A 192 13.02 16.17 18.82
C PRO A 192 11.74 16.28 17.99
N ARG A 193 11.36 15.18 17.35
CA ARG A 193 10.14 15.01 16.57
C ARG A 193 9.32 13.85 17.11
N THR A 194 8.02 13.96 16.96
CA THR A 194 7.07 12.86 17.19
C THR A 194 6.33 12.60 15.89
N SER A 195 6.36 11.36 15.44
CA SER A 195 5.68 10.91 14.22
C SER A 195 4.95 9.59 14.46
N TYR A 196 4.21 9.15 13.45
CA TYR A 196 3.39 7.95 13.49
C TYR A 196 3.92 6.97 12.45
N LEU A 197 4.44 5.83 12.91
CA LEU A 197 5.09 4.84 12.06
C LEU A 197 4.07 3.91 11.42
N VAL A 198 4.09 3.89 10.08
CA VAL A 198 3.41 2.92 9.23
C VAL A 198 4.45 1.96 8.64
N LYS A 199 4.10 0.67 8.58
CA LYS A 199 4.96 -0.37 8.01
C LYS A 199 4.17 -1.27 7.09
N LEU A 200 4.87 -1.81 6.11
CA LEU A 200 4.45 -2.94 5.31
C LEU A 200 5.67 -3.65 4.73
N ALA A 201 5.47 -4.85 4.21
CA ALA A 201 6.47 -5.61 3.48
C ALA A 201 6.04 -5.77 2.03
N LEU A 202 7.01 -5.77 1.12
CA LEU A 202 6.79 -6.05 -0.28
C LEU A 202 7.53 -7.34 -0.65
N HIS A 203 6.77 -8.25 -1.23
CA HIS A 203 7.21 -9.54 -1.74
C HIS A 203 6.94 -9.59 -3.24
N ASP A 204 7.76 -10.36 -3.94
CA ASP A 204 7.65 -10.58 -5.35
C ASP A 204 7.90 -12.05 -5.66
N GLU A 205 6.82 -12.71 -6.05
CA GLU A 205 6.78 -14.09 -6.52
C GLU A 205 6.71 -14.06 -8.06
N LEU A 206 7.07 -15.17 -8.73
CA LEU A 206 7.19 -15.27 -10.19
C LEU A 206 6.04 -14.63 -11.00
N GLU A 207 4.83 -14.61 -10.46
CA GLU A 207 3.66 -14.06 -11.15
C GLU A 207 3.02 -12.89 -10.40
N TRP A 208 3.30 -12.72 -9.09
CA TRP A 208 2.53 -11.83 -8.21
C TRP A 208 3.46 -10.94 -7.37
N ALA A 209 3.11 -9.66 -7.25
CA ALA A 209 3.70 -8.78 -6.25
C ALA A 209 2.72 -8.58 -5.09
N ARG A 210 3.19 -8.78 -3.86
CA ARG A 210 2.35 -8.79 -2.65
C ARG A 210 2.84 -7.78 -1.64
N TYR A 211 1.94 -6.90 -1.24
CA TYR A 211 2.12 -6.03 -0.09
C TYR A 211 1.46 -6.70 1.11
N THR A 212 2.20 -6.89 2.19
CA THR A 212 1.78 -7.61 3.39
C THR A 212 2.21 -6.85 4.65
N ASP A 213 1.91 -7.41 5.83
CA ASP A 213 2.37 -6.91 7.13
C ASP A 213 2.01 -5.43 7.37
N PHE A 214 0.81 -5.02 6.95
CA PHE A 214 0.33 -3.66 7.11
C PHE A 214 0.14 -3.31 8.59
N GLU A 215 0.93 -2.35 9.08
CA GLU A 215 0.80 -1.75 10.40
C GLU A 215 0.56 -0.25 10.27
N GLY A 216 -0.40 0.29 11.04
CA GLY A 216 -0.67 1.73 11.07
C GLY A 216 -1.55 2.26 9.93
N LEU A 217 -2.11 1.38 9.10
CA LEU A 217 -3.08 1.72 8.06
C LEU A 217 -4.39 0.94 8.23
N SER A 218 -5.52 1.62 8.04
CA SER A 218 -6.83 0.97 7.97
C SER A 218 -7.69 1.51 6.83
N GLY A 219 -8.56 0.65 6.31
CA GLY A 219 -9.56 0.99 5.32
C GLY A 219 -10.93 1.20 5.95
N ARG A 220 -11.63 2.27 5.55
CA ARG A 220 -13.04 2.50 5.90
C ARG A 220 -13.84 2.72 4.62
N LYS A 221 -14.76 1.81 4.28
CA LYS A 221 -15.62 1.96 3.10
C LYS A 221 -16.49 3.22 3.24
N ARG A 222 -16.90 3.81 2.12
CA ARG A 222 -17.84 4.94 2.10
C ARG A 222 -19.29 4.46 1.96
N GLY A 223 -20.25 5.32 2.28
CA GLY A 223 -21.69 5.02 2.13
C GLY A 223 -22.25 4.09 3.21
N VAL A 224 -23.28 3.32 2.87
CA VAL A 224 -24.03 2.46 3.81
C VAL A 224 -23.13 1.40 4.47
N ALA A 225 -22.20 0.82 3.70
CA ALA A 225 -21.21 -0.10 4.25
C ALA A 225 -20.31 0.56 5.30
N GLY A 226 -19.86 1.80 5.04
CA GLY A 226 -19.09 2.60 6.00
C GLY A 226 -19.88 2.98 7.24
N PHE A 227 -21.18 3.27 7.10
CA PHE A 227 -22.07 3.52 8.22
C PHE A 227 -22.16 2.29 9.12
N PHE A 228 -22.34 1.10 8.55
CA PHE A 228 -22.38 -0.14 9.33
C PHE A 228 -21.03 -0.45 9.99
N GLN A 229 -19.89 -0.23 9.32
CA GLN A 229 -18.57 -0.31 9.95
C GLN A 229 -18.39 0.67 11.14
N ARG A 230 -19.13 1.80 11.13
CA ARG A 230 -19.08 2.80 12.20
C ARG A 230 -20.00 2.45 13.36
N VAL A 231 -21.21 1.94 13.07
CA VAL A 231 -22.22 1.56 14.06
C VAL A 231 -21.86 0.24 14.74
N PHE A 232 -21.38 -0.72 13.95
CA PHE A 232 -20.90 -2.01 14.43
C PHE A 232 -19.38 -1.94 14.60
N PHE A 233 -18.96 -1.44 15.77
CA PHE A 233 -17.55 -1.26 16.16
C PHE A 233 -16.70 -2.54 16.10
N PHE A 234 -17.32 -3.71 15.94
CA PHE A 234 -16.66 -5.01 15.82
C PHE A 234 -16.27 -5.38 14.38
N ILE A 235 -16.67 -4.60 13.36
CA ILE A 235 -16.23 -4.85 11.98
C ILE A 235 -14.78 -4.35 11.82
N PRO A 236 -13.81 -5.23 11.54
CA PRO A 236 -12.42 -4.84 11.34
C PRO A 236 -12.29 -3.78 10.25
N LYS A 237 -11.49 -2.75 10.54
CA LYS A 237 -11.09 -1.72 9.56
C LYS A 237 -9.74 -2.07 8.93
N THR A 238 -9.29 -3.31 9.04
CA THR A 238 -7.92 -3.66 8.66
C THR A 238 -7.80 -3.73 7.14
N LEU A 239 -6.71 -3.14 6.65
CA LEU A 239 -6.16 -3.43 5.34
C LEU A 239 -5.10 -4.49 5.60
N ASP A 240 -5.32 -5.70 5.11
CA ASP A 240 -4.48 -6.85 5.43
C ASP A 240 -3.38 -7.06 4.36
N GLY A 241 -3.57 -6.47 3.17
CA GLY A 241 -2.59 -6.54 2.09
C GLY A 241 -3.09 -6.04 0.75
N LEU A 242 -2.18 -5.98 -0.22
CA LEU A 242 -2.48 -5.74 -1.63
C LEU A 242 -1.78 -6.84 -2.45
N GLU A 243 -2.41 -7.30 -3.53
CA GLU A 243 -1.79 -8.25 -4.46
C GLU A 243 -1.97 -7.73 -5.88
N LEU A 244 -0.88 -7.65 -6.62
CA LEU A 244 -0.85 -7.46 -8.07
C LEU A 244 -0.62 -8.83 -8.70
N TRP A 245 -1.56 -9.31 -9.53
CA TRP A 245 -1.37 -10.52 -10.34
C TRP A 245 -1.87 -10.23 -11.75
N ASP A 246 -1.06 -10.55 -12.75
CA ASP A 246 -1.44 -10.45 -14.17
C ASP A 246 -2.16 -9.13 -14.56
N GLY A 247 -1.70 -7.99 -14.06
CA GLY A 247 -2.32 -6.70 -14.35
C GLY A 247 -3.57 -6.36 -13.53
N HIS A 248 -4.04 -7.25 -12.66
CA HIS A 248 -5.16 -7.06 -11.76
C HIS A 248 -4.69 -6.66 -10.35
N LEU A 249 -5.60 -6.07 -9.55
CA LEU A 249 -5.33 -5.72 -8.15
C LEU A 249 -6.39 -6.29 -7.19
N LYS A 250 -5.94 -6.81 -6.06
CA LYS A 250 -6.75 -7.32 -4.95
C LYS A 250 -6.34 -6.54 -3.73
N ILE A 251 -7.32 -5.89 -3.14
CA ILE A 251 -7.20 -5.22 -1.87
C ILE A 251 -7.75 -6.20 -0.84
N LYS A 252 -6.86 -6.78 -0.02
CA LYS A 252 -7.25 -7.68 1.07
C LYS A 252 -7.67 -6.86 2.27
N ALA A 253 -8.91 -7.03 2.68
CA ALA A 253 -9.49 -6.32 3.81
C ALA A 253 -10.65 -7.15 4.36
N PHE A 254 -11.36 -6.62 5.37
CA PHE A 254 -12.57 -7.28 5.87
C PHE A 254 -13.57 -7.71 4.77
N VAL A 255 -13.67 -6.91 3.70
CA VAL A 255 -14.26 -7.35 2.43
C VAL A 255 -13.24 -7.10 1.33
N ASP A 256 -12.70 -8.18 0.80
CA ASP A 256 -11.79 -8.17 -0.34
C ASP A 256 -12.40 -7.41 -1.52
N GLN A 257 -11.58 -6.65 -2.22
CA GLN A 257 -11.98 -5.96 -3.43
C GLN A 257 -11.01 -6.32 -4.55
N ASN A 258 -11.55 -6.85 -5.63
CA ASN A 258 -10.81 -7.09 -6.86
C ASN A 258 -11.07 -5.95 -7.85
N ILE A 259 -10.02 -5.48 -8.51
CA ILE A 259 -10.05 -4.50 -9.58
C ILE A 259 -9.44 -5.17 -10.79
N GLU A 260 -10.29 -5.50 -11.76
CA GLU A 260 -9.84 -6.14 -12.99
C GLU A 260 -9.12 -5.14 -13.90
N ASP A 261 -8.11 -5.62 -14.64
CA ASP A 261 -7.29 -4.82 -15.56
C ASP A 261 -6.70 -3.55 -14.91
N PHE A 262 -6.46 -3.58 -13.59
CA PHE A 262 -5.96 -2.44 -12.80
C PHE A 262 -4.78 -1.72 -13.48
N GLU A 263 -3.79 -2.45 -13.97
CA GLU A 263 -2.60 -1.90 -14.62
C GLU A 263 -2.80 -1.45 -16.06
N ARG A 264 -4.00 -1.65 -16.64
CA ARG A 264 -4.38 -1.16 -17.98
C ARG A 264 -5.35 0.02 -17.93
N LEU A 265 -5.91 0.31 -16.75
CA LEU A 265 -6.88 1.39 -16.58
C LEU A 265 -6.17 2.71 -16.31
N GLU A 266 -6.27 3.64 -17.26
CA GLU A 266 -5.62 4.97 -17.23
C GLU A 266 -5.79 5.74 -15.92
N ARG A 267 -6.94 5.58 -15.23
CA ARG A 267 -7.20 6.26 -13.96
C ARG A 267 -6.23 5.85 -12.83
N TYR A 268 -5.58 4.70 -12.92
CA TYR A 268 -4.63 4.22 -11.91
C TYR A 268 -3.17 4.50 -12.26
N HIS A 269 -2.89 4.96 -13.48
CA HIS A 269 -1.54 5.32 -13.91
C HIS A 269 -1.09 6.65 -13.32
N VAL A 270 0.23 6.80 -13.20
CA VAL A 270 0.85 8.10 -12.96
C VAL A 270 0.65 8.97 -14.20
N ARG A 271 0.14 10.19 -14.01
CA ARG A 271 -0.14 11.15 -15.09
C ARG A 271 0.03 12.58 -14.62
N ARG A 272 0.24 13.51 -15.54
CA ARG A 272 0.24 14.96 -15.29
C ARG A 272 -1.03 15.64 -15.80
#